data_AF-A0A9W7GI51-F1
#
_entry.id   AF-A0A9W7GI51-F1
#
_cell.length_a   1.000
_cell.length_b   1.000
_cell.length_c   1.000
_cell.angle_alpha   90.00
_cell.angle_beta   90.00
_cell.angle_gamma   90.00
#
_symmetry.space_group_name_H-M   'P 1'
#
loop_
_entity.id
_entity.type
_entity.pdbx_description
1 polymer ?
#
loop_
_entity_poly.entity_id
_entity_poly.type
_entity_poly.pdbx_seq_one_letter_code
_entity_poly.pdbx_strand_id
1 'polypeptide(L)'
;MDFSSLVHFRSPLEVGGVYWTLSLIVTIISLPLATSFYEGAGGDKNTAENVKIATWYLIIGVILSFTLFFKTINTQYLGTFTSTITSRDYVIANFREADSDEKRAGFSFMVSRRLWKSIENEVRVWVINNWSEWEEEKPKWLSDRVRTMIPLEFLPTMRAKEKEKSRRIMESIKASGGKNSQPLVRVTPVSEISQSSQSSPTSPSSLTI
;
A
#
# COMPACT_ATOMS: atom_id res chain seq x y z
N MET A 1 -10.99 -0.90 23.45
CA MET A 1 -10.07 0.03 24.12
C MET A 1 -9.32 -0.82 25.11
N ASP A 2 -8.03 -1.04 24.93
CA ASP A 2 -7.15 -1.65 25.93
C ASP A 2 -6.50 -0.56 26.81
N PHE A 3 -6.22 -0.92 28.07
CA PHE A 3 -5.91 -0.04 29.21
C PHE A 3 -4.64 0.84 29.05
N SER A 4 -3.90 0.73 27.95
CA SER A 4 -2.59 1.36 27.79
C SER A 4 -2.56 2.64 26.94
N SER A 5 -3.71 3.22 26.55
CA SER A 5 -3.83 4.50 25.81
C SER A 5 -2.89 4.67 24.59
N LEU A 6 -2.38 3.58 24.03
CA LEU A 6 -1.51 3.56 22.87
C LEU A 6 -2.32 3.02 21.71
N VAL A 7 -2.88 3.94 20.93
CA VAL A 7 -3.59 3.58 19.71
C VAL A 7 -2.55 3.19 18.65
N HIS A 8 -2.08 1.94 18.70
CA HIS A 8 -1.35 1.37 17.58
C HIS A 8 -2.34 1.12 16.43
N PHE A 9 -2.64 2.16 15.65
CA PHE A 9 -3.27 2.06 14.34
C PHE A 9 -2.31 1.35 13.37
N ARG A 10 -2.16 0.03 13.50
CA ARG A 10 -1.48 -0.78 12.48
C ARG A 10 -2.49 -1.26 11.44
N SER A 11 -3.09 -0.28 10.77
CA SER A 11 -3.79 -0.30 9.47
C SER A 11 -4.94 0.73 9.55
N PRO A 12 -4.70 2.00 9.19
CA PRO A 12 -5.69 3.08 9.18
C PRO A 12 -6.85 2.89 8.17
N LEU A 13 -7.10 1.68 7.68
CA LEU A 13 -7.84 1.45 6.43
C LEU A 13 -9.11 0.63 6.56
N GLU A 14 -9.44 0.10 7.75
CA GLU A 14 -10.66 -0.72 7.91
C GLU A 14 -11.54 -0.33 9.09
N VAL A 15 -11.02 0.39 10.10
CA VAL A 15 -11.85 0.88 11.22
C VAL A 15 -11.43 2.30 11.56
N GLY A 16 -11.84 3.25 10.70
CA GLY A 16 -11.68 4.69 10.93
C GLY A 16 -12.52 5.19 12.11
N GLY A 17 -12.93 6.46 12.06
CA GLY A 17 -13.69 7.14 13.13
C GLY A 17 -14.93 6.40 13.64
N VAL A 18 -15.44 5.40 12.93
CA VAL A 18 -16.51 4.47 13.35
C VAL A 18 -16.21 3.76 14.67
N TYR A 19 -14.98 3.27 14.90
CA TYR A 19 -14.66 2.63 16.18
C TYR A 19 -14.66 3.64 17.35
N TRP A 20 -14.18 4.85 17.07
CA TRP A 20 -14.21 5.95 18.04
C TRP A 20 -15.65 6.38 18.36
N THR A 21 -16.53 6.50 17.36
CA THR A 21 -17.95 6.83 17.59
C THR A 21 -18.71 5.70 18.30
N LEU A 22 -18.45 4.43 17.96
CA LEU A 22 -19.02 3.29 18.68
C LEU A 22 -18.60 3.27 20.16
N SER A 23 -17.33 3.57 20.44
CA SER A 23 -16.83 3.67 21.83
C SER A 23 -17.51 4.81 22.61
N LEU A 24 -17.79 5.94 21.96
CA LEU A 24 -18.55 7.03 22.56
C LEU A 24 -20.00 6.64 22.82
N ILE A 25 -20.66 5.96 21.88
CA ILE A 25 -22.05 5.48 22.05
C ILE A 25 -22.14 4.51 23.23
N VAL A 26 -21.20 3.56 23.32
CA VAL A 26 -21.14 2.63 24.46
C VAL A 26 -20.95 3.37 25.78
N THR A 27 -20.12 4.41 25.82
CA THR A 27 -19.94 5.25 27.02
C THR A 27 -21.22 6.01 27.39
N ILE A 28 -21.90 6.60 26.40
CA ILE A 28 -23.15 7.35 26.60
C ILE A 28 -24.29 6.44 27.09
N ILE A 29 -24.36 5.19 26.62
CA ILE A 29 -25.41 4.23 27.01
C ILE A 29 -25.08 3.52 28.33
N SER A 30 -23.81 3.19 28.56
CA SER A 30 -23.40 2.42 29.76
C SER A 30 -23.56 3.21 31.06
N LEU A 31 -23.36 4.53 31.06
CA LEU A 31 -23.49 5.37 32.26
C LEU A 31 -24.93 5.43 32.81
N PRO A 32 -25.98 5.72 31.99
CA PRO A 32 -27.37 5.65 32.44
C PRO A 32 -27.80 4.24 32.86
N LEU A 33 -27.33 3.21 32.13
CA LEU A 33 -27.67 1.82 32.42
C LEU A 33 -27.09 1.39 33.78
N ALA A 34 -25.81 1.69 34.03
CA ALA A 34 -25.16 1.43 35.31
C ALA A 34 -25.87 2.17 36.46
N THR A 35 -26.28 3.42 36.25
CA THR A 35 -27.00 4.19 37.27
C THR A 35 -28.37 3.59 37.58
N SER A 36 -29.08 3.12 36.56
CA SER A 36 -30.38 2.45 36.74
C SER A 36 -30.26 1.13 37.51
N PHE A 37 -29.21 0.35 37.25
CA PHE A 37 -28.89 -0.85 38.02
C PHE A 37 -28.49 -0.53 39.46
N TYR A 38 -27.71 0.54 39.69
CA TYR A 38 -27.31 0.96 41.03
C TYR A 38 -28.50 1.38 41.89
N GLU A 39 -29.44 2.15 41.34
CA GLU A 39 -30.69 2.51 42.04
C GLU A 39 -31.56 1.29 42.34
N GLY A 40 -31.71 0.38 41.36
CA GLY A 40 -32.48 -0.85 41.53
C GLY A 40 -31.90 -1.82 42.57
N ALA A 41 -30.58 -1.78 42.80
CA ALA A 41 -29.89 -2.57 43.82
C ALA A 41 -29.93 -1.95 45.23
N GLY A 42 -30.66 -0.84 45.42
CA GLY A 42 -30.74 -0.14 46.71
C GLY A 42 -29.61 0.85 46.97
N GLY A 43 -28.93 1.32 45.91
CA GLY A 43 -27.90 2.35 45.98
C GLY A 43 -28.40 3.70 46.49
N ASP A 44 -27.48 4.55 46.94
CA ASP A 44 -27.80 5.87 47.46
C ASP A 44 -28.41 6.78 46.37
N LYS A 45 -29.60 7.31 46.66
CA LYS A 45 -30.37 8.13 45.71
C LYS A 45 -29.68 9.45 45.41
N ASN A 46 -29.04 10.07 46.40
CA ASN A 46 -28.35 11.34 46.21
C ASN A 46 -27.14 11.18 45.28
N THR A 47 -26.39 10.10 45.46
CA THR A 47 -25.28 9.72 44.58
C THR A 47 -25.77 9.44 43.15
N ALA A 48 -26.86 8.68 43.00
CA ALA A 48 -27.41 8.38 41.68
C ALA A 48 -27.92 9.63 40.95
N GLU A 49 -28.57 10.56 41.65
CA GLU A 49 -29.04 11.83 41.11
C GLU A 49 -27.87 12.71 40.62
N ASN A 50 -26.80 12.83 41.42
CA ASN A 50 -25.59 13.55 41.04
C ASN A 50 -24.92 12.95 39.78
N VAL A 51 -24.87 11.62 39.68
CA VAL A 51 -24.33 10.92 38.50
C VAL A 51 -25.21 11.15 37.26
N LYS A 52 -26.54 11.14 37.42
CA LYS A 52 -27.48 11.46 36.31
C LYS A 52 -27.25 12.88 35.81
N ILE A 53 -27.15 13.86 36.70
CA ILE A 53 -26.89 15.26 36.35
C ILE A 53 -25.55 15.41 35.61
N ALA A 54 -24.48 14.80 36.14
CA ALA A 54 -23.17 14.81 35.47
C ALA A 54 -23.21 14.16 34.08
N THR A 55 -23.95 13.05 33.94
CA THR A 55 -24.14 12.36 32.66
C THR A 55 -24.87 13.25 31.64
N TRP A 56 -25.88 14.00 32.07
CA TRP A 56 -26.58 14.96 31.21
C TRP A 56 -25.67 16.07 30.68
N TYR A 57 -24.83 16.66 31.54
CA TYR A 57 -23.84 17.67 31.10
C TYR A 57 -22.83 17.10 30.11
N LEU A 58 -22.40 15.85 30.30
CA LEU A 58 -21.49 15.16 29.38
C LEU A 58 -22.16 14.95 28.01
N ILE A 59 -23.42 14.51 27.97
CA ILE A 59 -24.18 14.33 26.72
C ILE A 59 -24.30 15.67 25.98
N ILE A 60 -24.66 16.75 26.68
CA ILE A 60 -24.76 18.10 26.10
C ILE A 60 -23.40 18.55 25.53
N GLY A 61 -22.31 18.34 26.27
CA GLY A 61 -20.95 18.68 25.82
C GLY A 61 -20.54 17.92 24.57
N VAL A 62 -20.88 16.63 24.48
CA VAL A 62 -20.64 15.81 23.28
C VAL A 62 -21.48 16.30 22.10
N ILE A 63 -22.77 16.56 22.30
CA ILE A 63 -23.66 17.07 21.23
C ILE A 63 -23.16 18.43 20.73
N LEU A 64 -22.77 19.34 21.63
CA LEU A 64 -22.23 20.64 21.26
C LEU A 64 -20.93 20.50 20.46
N SER A 65 -20.03 19.64 20.91
CA SER A 65 -18.76 19.36 20.23
C SER A 65 -18.99 18.76 18.84
N PHE A 66 -19.92 17.81 18.70
CA PHE A 66 -20.30 17.24 17.40
C PHE A 66 -20.94 18.28 16.49
N THR A 67 -21.81 19.14 17.03
CA THR A 67 -22.47 20.20 16.24
C THR A 67 -21.45 21.20 15.70
N LEU A 68 -20.48 21.62 16.53
CA LEU A 68 -19.38 22.48 16.10
C LEU A 68 -18.49 21.76 15.08
N PHE A 69 -18.15 20.49 15.31
CA PHE A 69 -17.38 19.68 14.39
C PHE A 69 -18.05 19.57 13.01
N PHE A 70 -19.35 19.24 12.96
CA PHE A 70 -20.11 19.18 11.71
C PHE A 70 -20.26 20.54 11.03
N LYS A 71 -20.27 21.62 11.80
CA LYS A 71 -20.31 22.99 11.25
C LYS A 71 -18.95 23.43 10.69
N THR A 72 -17.85 22.94 11.27
CA THR A 72 -16.48 23.26 10.85
C THR A 72 -15.97 22.35 9.74
N ILE A 73 -16.46 21.11 9.65
CA ILE A 73 -16.02 20.15 8.64
C ILE A 73 -16.55 20.54 7.25
N ASN A 74 -15.70 20.39 6.23
CA ASN A 74 -16.12 20.57 4.86
C ASN A 74 -16.93 19.34 4.40
N THR A 75 -18.12 19.59 3.85
CA THR A 75 -19.12 18.56 3.50
C THR A 75 -18.61 17.51 2.52
N GLN A 76 -17.60 17.83 1.71
CA GLN A 76 -16.96 16.88 0.79
C GLN A 76 -16.26 15.72 1.52
N TYR A 77 -15.88 15.89 2.79
CA TYR A 77 -15.20 14.87 3.59
C TYR A 77 -16.16 14.03 4.44
N LEU A 78 -17.44 14.39 4.53
CA LEU A 78 -18.45 13.61 5.26
C LEU A 78 -18.70 12.25 4.62
N GLY A 79 -18.66 12.18 3.29
CA GLY A 79 -18.76 10.92 2.56
C GLY A 79 -17.67 9.92 2.94
N THR A 80 -16.46 10.39 3.26
CA THR A 80 -15.33 9.54 3.70
C THR A 80 -15.55 8.88 5.07
N PHE A 81 -16.43 9.43 5.92
CA PHE A 81 -16.71 8.86 7.24
C PHE A 81 -17.69 7.68 7.20
N THR A 82 -18.64 7.69 6.27
CA THR A 82 -19.62 6.61 6.06
C THR A 82 -19.21 5.66 4.94
N SER A 83 -18.33 6.11 4.06
CA SER A 83 -17.78 5.29 3.00
C SER A 83 -16.97 4.14 3.59
N THR A 84 -17.47 2.95 3.40
CA THR A 84 -16.78 1.68 3.70
C THR A 84 -15.84 1.30 2.55
N ILE A 85 -15.38 2.28 1.75
CA ILE A 85 -14.47 2.00 0.64
C ILE A 85 -13.20 1.40 1.21
N THR A 86 -12.95 0.15 0.82
CA THR A 86 -11.76 -0.56 1.22
C THR A 86 -10.55 0.08 0.54
N SER A 87 -9.43 0.04 1.25
CA SER A 87 -8.09 0.39 0.76
C SER A 87 -7.82 0.10 -0.71
N ARG A 88 -8.13 -1.14 -1.04
CA ARG A 88 -7.99 -1.77 -2.35
C ARG A 88 -8.92 -1.14 -3.38
N ASP A 89 -10.20 -1.00 -3.04
CA ASP A 89 -11.22 -0.50 -3.95
C ASP A 89 -10.97 0.96 -4.32
N TYR A 90 -10.49 1.77 -3.35
CA TYR A 90 -10.06 3.13 -3.61
C TYR A 90 -8.93 3.19 -4.64
N VAL A 91 -7.88 2.39 -4.45
CA VAL A 91 -6.72 2.36 -5.35
C VAL A 91 -7.13 1.91 -6.76
N ILE A 92 -7.97 0.87 -6.86
CA ILE A 92 -8.45 0.33 -8.14
C ILE A 92 -9.33 1.35 -8.86
N ALA A 93 -10.26 1.99 -8.16
CA ALA A 93 -11.16 3.00 -8.73
C ALA A 93 -10.35 4.18 -9.28
N ASN A 94 -9.43 4.73 -8.49
CA ASN A 94 -8.58 5.82 -8.93
C ASN A 94 -7.64 5.44 -10.08
N PHE A 95 -7.14 4.19 -10.13
CA PHE A 95 -6.35 3.72 -11.28
C PHE A 95 -7.16 3.74 -12.58
N ARG A 96 -8.42 3.29 -12.52
CA ARG A 96 -9.30 3.22 -13.70
C ARG A 96 -9.84 4.58 -14.12
N GLU A 97 -10.14 5.45 -13.16
CA GLU A 97 -10.66 6.80 -13.40
C GLU A 97 -9.54 7.81 -13.75
N ALA A 98 -8.28 7.47 -13.49
CA ALA A 98 -7.16 8.34 -13.79
C ALA A 98 -7.07 8.68 -15.29
N ASP A 99 -7.05 9.99 -15.51
CA ASP A 99 -6.99 10.75 -16.74
C ASP A 99 -5.55 11.01 -17.23
N SER A 100 -4.53 10.66 -16.43
CA SER A 100 -3.12 10.71 -16.83
C SER A 100 -2.32 9.50 -16.36
N ASP A 101 -1.28 9.14 -17.12
CA ASP A 101 -0.36 8.04 -16.79
C ASP A 101 0.39 8.29 -15.48
N GLU A 102 0.70 9.55 -15.16
CA GLU A 102 1.31 9.93 -13.89
C GLU A 102 0.42 9.55 -12.70
N LYS A 103 -0.88 9.86 -12.77
CA LYS A 103 -1.85 9.48 -11.74
C LYS A 103 -1.95 7.96 -11.64
N ARG A 104 -2.05 7.25 -12.77
CA ARG A 104 -2.06 5.77 -12.81
C ARG A 104 -0.83 5.14 -12.18
N ALA A 105 0.35 5.72 -12.44
CA ALA A 105 1.61 5.29 -11.82
C ALA A 105 1.62 5.52 -10.31
N GLY A 106 1.03 6.63 -9.84
CA GLY A 106 0.85 6.89 -8.40
C GLY A 106 0.01 5.81 -7.71
N PHE A 107 -1.14 5.46 -8.30
CA PHE A 107 -2.04 4.45 -7.73
C PHE A 107 -1.60 3.00 -7.97
N SER A 108 -0.57 2.75 -8.79
CA SER A 108 -0.01 1.41 -8.98
C SER A 108 1.37 1.27 -8.32
N PHE A 109 2.38 1.98 -8.80
CA PHE A 109 3.77 1.76 -8.41
C PHE A 109 4.18 2.47 -7.11
N MET A 110 3.48 3.53 -6.69
CA MET A 110 3.81 4.24 -5.45
C MET A 110 3.11 3.65 -4.21
N VAL A 111 2.19 2.71 -4.41
CA VAL A 111 1.47 1.99 -3.35
C VAL A 111 1.88 0.52 -3.29
N SER A 112 1.59 -0.14 -2.17
CA SER A 112 1.91 -1.56 -2.01
C SER A 112 1.18 -2.43 -3.04
N ARG A 113 1.89 -3.36 -3.68
CA ARG A 113 1.32 -4.34 -4.63
C ARG A 113 0.08 -5.06 -4.09
N ARG A 114 -0.02 -5.27 -2.78
CA ARG A 114 -1.18 -5.91 -2.15
C ARG A 114 -2.50 -5.18 -2.46
N LEU A 115 -2.46 -3.87 -2.67
CA LEU A 115 -3.65 -3.03 -2.89
C LEU A 115 -4.18 -3.09 -4.32
N TRP A 116 -3.35 -3.44 -5.31
CA TRP A 116 -3.77 -3.54 -6.71
C TRP A 116 -3.54 -4.92 -7.31
N LYS A 117 -3.17 -5.93 -6.49
CA LYS A 117 -2.92 -7.31 -6.95
C LYS A 117 -4.07 -7.90 -7.78
N SER A 118 -5.31 -7.54 -7.48
CA SER A 118 -6.48 -8.00 -8.25
C SER A 118 -6.54 -7.45 -9.68
N ILE A 119 -5.93 -6.30 -9.95
CA ILE A 119 -5.86 -5.67 -11.27
C ILE A 119 -4.46 -5.76 -11.88
N GLU A 120 -3.63 -6.70 -11.40
CA GLU A 120 -2.25 -6.86 -11.86
C GLU A 120 -2.14 -7.03 -13.38
N ASN A 121 -3.08 -7.75 -13.99
CA ASN A 121 -3.14 -7.91 -15.45
C ASN A 121 -3.50 -6.60 -16.17
N GLU A 122 -4.41 -5.79 -15.62
CA GLU A 122 -4.76 -4.48 -16.19
C GLU A 122 -3.56 -3.54 -16.15
N VAL A 123 -2.85 -3.49 -15.01
CA VAL A 123 -1.61 -2.71 -14.86
C VAL A 123 -0.55 -3.19 -15.84
N ARG A 124 -0.39 -4.51 -16.01
CA ARG A 124 0.57 -5.09 -16.96
C ARG A 124 0.26 -4.68 -18.40
N VAL A 125 -0.98 -4.82 -18.84
CA VAL A 125 -1.39 -4.44 -20.20
C VAL A 125 -1.19 -2.94 -20.43
N TRP A 126 -1.53 -2.12 -19.45
CA TRP A 126 -1.27 -0.68 -19.50
C TRP A 126 0.22 -0.36 -19.65
N VAL A 127 1.11 -0.99 -18.87
CA VAL A 127 2.57 -0.80 -19.04
C VAL A 127 3.03 -1.23 -20.43
N ILE A 128 2.61 -2.41 -20.90
CA ILE A 128 3.02 -2.95 -22.20
C ILE A 128 2.62 -2.00 -23.34
N ASN A 129 1.40 -1.47 -23.30
CA ASN A 129 0.87 -0.62 -24.37
C ASN A 129 1.54 0.76 -24.43
N ASN A 130 1.94 1.32 -23.29
CA ASN A 130 2.51 2.68 -23.23
C ASN A 130 4.04 2.70 -23.15
N TRP A 131 4.70 1.54 -22.96
CA TRP A 131 6.16 1.48 -22.77
C TRP A 131 6.96 2.07 -23.94
N SER A 132 6.54 1.82 -25.19
CA SER A 132 7.22 2.35 -26.36
C SER A 132 7.24 3.88 -26.39
N GLU A 133 6.10 4.49 -26.06
CA GLU A 133 5.97 5.95 -25.97
C GLU A 133 6.82 6.50 -24.83
N TRP A 134 6.83 5.82 -23.68
CA TRP A 134 7.65 6.23 -22.54
C TRP A 134 9.16 6.13 -22.81
N GLU A 135 9.61 5.19 -23.65
CA GLU A 135 11.02 5.09 -24.05
C GLU A 135 11.46 6.25 -24.96
N GLU A 136 10.55 6.75 -25.79
CA GLU A 136 10.77 7.87 -26.71
C GLU A 136 10.67 9.21 -26.00
N GLU A 137 9.54 9.48 -25.34
CA GLU A 137 9.24 10.78 -24.73
C GLU A 137 9.98 11.00 -23.40
N LYS A 138 10.33 9.91 -22.69
CA LYS A 138 10.95 9.93 -21.36
C LYS A 138 10.22 10.89 -20.39
N PRO A 139 8.96 10.58 -20.04
CA PRO A 139 8.13 11.49 -19.27
C PRO A 139 8.72 11.76 -17.88
N LYS A 140 8.55 12.99 -17.38
CA LYS A 140 9.14 13.44 -16.10
C LYS A 140 8.68 12.62 -14.89
N TRP A 141 7.45 12.11 -14.93
CA TRP A 141 6.91 11.28 -13.86
C TRP A 141 7.61 9.91 -13.77
N LEU A 142 8.15 9.40 -14.88
CA LEU A 142 8.89 8.13 -14.96
C LEU A 142 10.36 8.31 -14.52
N SER A 143 10.52 8.85 -13.32
CA SER A 143 11.80 8.98 -12.63
C SER A 143 12.42 7.62 -12.32
N ASP A 144 13.72 7.60 -12.02
CA ASP A 144 14.45 6.36 -11.69
C ASP A 144 13.83 5.60 -10.50
N ARG A 145 13.24 6.34 -9.55
CA ARG A 145 12.48 5.78 -8.44
C ARG A 145 11.28 4.97 -8.92
N VAL A 146 10.47 5.54 -9.81
CA VAL A 146 9.25 4.88 -10.33
C VAL A 146 9.64 3.68 -11.18
N ARG A 147 10.65 3.81 -12.05
CA ARG A 147 11.15 2.68 -12.86
C ARG A 147 11.55 1.48 -12.04
N THR A 148 12.13 1.70 -10.86
CA THR A 148 12.54 0.64 -9.95
C THR A 148 11.35 -0.09 -9.30
N MET A 149 10.24 0.63 -9.08
CA MET A 149 9.00 0.05 -8.55
C MET A 149 8.23 -0.77 -9.59
N ILE A 150 8.44 -0.49 -10.89
CA ILE A 150 7.84 -1.28 -11.97
C ILE A 150 8.41 -2.71 -11.95
N PRO A 151 7.58 -3.75 -11.92
CA PRO A 151 8.06 -5.13 -11.98
C PRO A 151 8.69 -5.45 -13.34
N LEU A 152 9.87 -6.09 -13.34
CA LEU A 152 10.56 -6.46 -14.59
C LEU A 152 9.71 -7.34 -15.51
N GLU A 153 8.80 -8.13 -14.94
CA GLU A 153 7.87 -8.97 -15.69
C GLU A 153 6.92 -8.19 -16.59
N PHE A 154 6.64 -6.92 -16.25
CA PHE A 154 5.65 -6.10 -16.95
C PHE A 154 6.24 -5.37 -18.16
N LEU A 155 7.56 -5.41 -18.32
CA LEU A 155 8.22 -4.82 -19.48
C LEU A 155 7.92 -5.66 -20.74
N PRO A 156 7.55 -5.03 -21.87
CA PRO A 156 7.08 -5.76 -23.05
C PRO A 156 8.21 -6.56 -23.72
N THR A 157 9.40 -5.98 -23.83
CA THR A 157 10.49 -6.54 -24.64
C THR A 157 11.60 -7.11 -23.75
N MET A 158 12.20 -8.23 -24.16
CA MET A 158 13.37 -8.81 -23.46
C MET A 158 14.52 -7.81 -23.35
N ARG A 159 14.75 -7.02 -24.40
CA ARG A 159 15.73 -5.91 -24.39
C ARG A 159 15.45 -4.86 -23.31
N ALA A 160 14.18 -4.49 -23.10
CA ALA A 160 13.79 -3.56 -22.05
C ALA A 160 14.05 -4.17 -20.66
N LYS A 161 13.74 -5.46 -20.48
CA LYS A 161 14.04 -6.22 -19.25
C LYS A 161 15.53 -6.25 -18.95
N GLU A 162 16.36 -6.58 -19.92
CA GLU A 162 17.81 -6.67 -19.75
C GLU A 162 18.43 -5.30 -19.46
N LYS A 163 18.01 -4.26 -20.19
CA LYS A 163 18.46 -2.89 -19.97
C LYS A 163 18.13 -2.40 -18.56
N GLU A 164 16.89 -2.61 -18.13
CA GLU A 164 16.42 -2.20 -16.80
C GLU A 164 17.06 -3.04 -15.69
N LYS A 165 17.22 -4.35 -15.88
CA LYS A 165 17.96 -5.24 -14.97
C LYS A 165 19.41 -4.78 -14.80
N SER A 166 20.09 -4.48 -15.91
CA SER A 166 21.47 -4.00 -15.90
C SER A 166 21.60 -2.64 -15.19
N ARG A 167 20.66 -1.72 -15.43
CA ARG A 167 20.60 -0.42 -14.73
C ARG A 167 20.50 -0.59 -13.22
N ARG A 168 19.56 -1.43 -12.74
CA ARG A 168 19.37 -1.68 -11.30
C ARG A 168 20.61 -2.31 -10.65
N ILE A 169 21.28 -3.23 -11.35
CA ILE A 169 22.54 -3.82 -10.90
C ILE A 169 23.61 -2.72 -10.77
N MET A 170 23.79 -1.88 -11.79
CA MET A 170 24.76 -0.79 -11.76
C MET A 170 24.50 0.20 -10.62
N GLU A 171 23.24 0.54 -10.35
CA GLU A 171 22.86 1.40 -9.23
C GLU A 171 23.12 0.74 -7.88
N SER A 172 22.81 -0.54 -7.75
CA SER A 172 23.12 -1.31 -6.53
C SER A 172 24.63 -1.40 -6.29
N ILE A 173 25.43 -1.57 -7.35
CA ILE A 173 26.90 -1.56 -7.28
C ILE A 173 27.38 -0.18 -6.85
N LYS A 174 26.89 0.91 -7.47
CA LYS A 174 27.26 2.28 -7.11
C LYS A 174 26.88 2.61 -5.66
N ALA A 175 25.72 2.17 -5.19
CA ALA A 175 25.29 2.32 -3.81
C ALA A 175 26.14 1.49 -2.83
N SER A 176 26.58 0.28 -3.23
CA SER A 176 27.48 -0.57 -2.45
C SER A 176 28.94 -0.12 -2.51
N GLY A 177 29.33 0.60 -3.57
CA GLY A 177 30.71 1.01 -3.88
C GLY A 177 31.30 2.04 -2.91
N GLY A 178 30.56 2.46 -1.89
CA GLY A 178 31.07 3.16 -0.71
C GLY A 178 31.50 2.25 0.46
N LYS A 179 31.32 0.92 0.36
CA LYS A 179 31.75 -0.07 1.35
C LYS A 179 32.27 -1.33 0.65
N ASN A 180 33.59 -1.39 0.45
CA ASN A 180 34.46 -2.56 0.22
C ASN A 180 33.82 -3.86 -0.32
N SER A 181 34.09 -4.11 -1.61
CA SER A 181 34.43 -5.41 -2.26
C SER A 181 33.61 -6.68 -1.97
N GLN A 182 32.86 -7.15 -2.97
CA GLN A 182 33.08 -8.43 -3.69
C GLN A 182 31.96 -8.69 -4.73
N PRO A 183 32.26 -9.05 -6.00
CA PRO A 183 31.24 -9.41 -6.97
C PRO A 183 30.86 -10.90 -6.85
N LEU A 184 29.75 -11.19 -6.18
CA LEU A 184 29.02 -12.45 -6.38
C LEU A 184 28.06 -12.26 -7.56
N VAL A 185 28.55 -12.58 -8.76
CA VAL A 185 27.85 -13.17 -9.91
C VAL A 185 28.81 -13.02 -11.09
N ARG A 186 29.51 -14.11 -11.39
CA ARG A 186 30.24 -14.30 -12.65
C ARG A 186 29.18 -14.24 -13.77
N VAL A 187 29.07 -13.10 -14.43
CA VAL A 187 28.44 -13.02 -15.75
C VAL A 187 29.43 -13.70 -16.70
N THR A 188 29.20 -14.96 -17.03
CA THR A 188 29.91 -15.60 -18.14
C THR A 188 29.51 -14.86 -19.42
N PRO A 189 30.46 -14.25 -20.14
CA PRO A 189 30.16 -13.63 -21.42
C PRO A 189 29.83 -14.72 -22.44
N VAL A 190 28.79 -14.46 -23.26
CA VAL A 190 28.26 -15.34 -24.33
C VAL A 190 29.32 -15.71 -25.39
N SER A 191 30.51 -15.10 -25.35
CA SER A 191 31.62 -15.38 -26.27
C SER A 191 32.28 -16.76 -26.08
N GLU A 192 32.04 -17.47 -24.97
CA GLU A 192 32.64 -18.79 -24.72
C GLU A 192 31.85 -19.97 -25.32
N ILE A 193 30.59 -19.76 -25.74
CA ILE A 193 29.78 -20.84 -26.34
C ILE A 193 30.28 -21.18 -27.76
N SER A 194 30.83 -20.21 -28.48
CA SER A 194 31.28 -20.39 -29.86
C SER A 194 32.59 -21.19 -30.02
N GLN A 195 33.36 -21.40 -28.94
CA GLN A 195 34.64 -22.13 -29.04
C GLN A 195 34.54 -23.62 -28.70
N SER A 196 33.46 -24.06 -28.03
CA SER A 196 33.28 -25.50 -27.71
C SER A 196 32.78 -26.35 -28.90
N SER A 197 32.38 -25.73 -30.02
CA SER A 197 31.80 -26.42 -31.18
C SER A 197 32.79 -26.72 -32.31
N GLN A 198 34.07 -26.35 -32.18
CA GLN A 198 35.12 -26.62 -33.17
C GLN A 198 36.26 -27.47 -32.58
N SER A 199 35.99 -28.73 -32.24
CA SER A 199 37.04 -29.76 -32.19
C SER A 199 36.44 -31.14 -32.39
N SER A 200 36.06 -31.44 -33.64
CA SER A 200 36.12 -32.82 -34.13
C SER A 200 37.44 -32.98 -34.88
N PRO A 201 38.20 -34.04 -34.59
CA PRO A 201 38.97 -34.69 -35.63
C PRO A 201 38.53 -36.15 -35.77
N THR A 202 37.99 -36.45 -36.94
CA THR A 202 37.86 -37.79 -37.50
C THR A 202 39.21 -38.37 -37.94
N SER A 203 39.29 -39.71 -37.88
CA SER A 203 40.00 -40.64 -38.80
C SER A 203 41.35 -41.24 -38.33
N PRO A 204 41.84 -42.37 -38.90
CA PRO A 204 41.25 -43.72 -38.96
C PRO A 204 42.26 -44.89 -38.67
N SER A 205 41.71 -46.11 -38.61
CA SER A 205 42.31 -47.43 -38.97
C SER A 205 43.54 -48.00 -38.23
N SER A 206 43.40 -49.21 -37.67
CA SER A 206 44.10 -50.42 -38.15
C SER A 206 43.59 -51.71 -37.48
N LEU A 207 43.39 -52.72 -38.32
CA LEU A 207 43.10 -54.15 -38.08
C LEU A 207 44.30 -54.89 -37.42
N THR A 208 44.13 -56.22 -37.22
CA THR A 208 45.15 -57.29 -37.00
C THR A 208 45.30 -57.65 -35.50
N ILE A 209 45.03 -58.84 -34.94
CA ILE A 209 44.63 -60.21 -35.35
C ILE A 209 43.67 -60.75 -34.29
#